data_AF-A0A095TE49-F1
#
_entry.id   AF-A0A095TE49-F1
#
_cell.length_a   1.000
_cell.length_b   1.000
_cell.length_c   1.000
_cell.angle_alpha   90.00
_cell.angle_beta   90.00
_cell.angle_gamma   90.00
#
_symmetry.space_group_name_H-M   'P 1'
#
loop_
_entity.id
_entity.type
_entity.pdbx_description
1 polymer ?
#
loop_
_entity_poly.entity_id
_entity_poly.type
_entity_poly.pdbx_seq_one_letter_code
_entity_poly.pdbx_strand_id
1 'polypeptide(L)'
;MVLFIFTFSGVVNVISVKLDLKILRVWKEILIILIFLMSVLDLFIRRESSKTRLFVLIYIIIPLIILYFLMPFGEDFTLIAYQFKGDMIPLLVPVSLYFIIRNENEWYYFFRKFIYVILYTAIINSFFIYFESAFSNLFISTLGLSEYYNNRGGASGIRLDSTLWGLRAMGTTTSFGIAGTLTFLASLIIIELKPFSFRKNFIYFFFIVGAMVATTYKTTMIAFVFYMIYKVISMFLKNIKSKKVFY
;
A
#
# COMPACT_ATOMS: atom_id res chain seq x y z
N MET A 1 -1.85 -2.53 -14.00
CA MET A 1 -2.48 -3.86 -13.90
C MET A 1 -1.95 -4.63 -12.70
N VAL A 2 -0.64 -4.89 -12.62
CA VAL A 2 0.00 -5.57 -11.47
C VAL A 2 -0.33 -4.92 -10.11
N LEU A 3 -0.26 -3.58 -10.02
CA LEU A 3 -0.59 -2.83 -8.79
C LEU A 3 -2.03 -3.02 -8.29
N PHE A 4 -2.97 -3.30 -9.20
CA PHE A 4 -4.37 -3.56 -8.87
C PHE A 4 -4.57 -4.94 -8.21
N ILE A 5 -3.67 -5.88 -8.49
CA ILE A 5 -3.72 -7.22 -7.90
C ILE A 5 -3.34 -7.16 -6.40
N PHE A 6 -2.43 -6.24 -6.02
CA PHE A 6 -2.07 -6.02 -4.62
C PHE A 6 -3.25 -5.49 -3.78
N THR A 7 -4.20 -4.80 -4.42
CA THR A 7 -5.43 -4.31 -3.79
C THR A 7 -6.28 -5.44 -3.23
N PHE A 8 -6.29 -6.61 -3.87
CA PHE A 8 -7.04 -7.80 -3.45
C PHE A 8 -6.20 -8.77 -2.60
N SER A 9 -5.09 -8.30 -2.04
CA SER A 9 -4.18 -9.19 -1.31
C SER A 9 -4.82 -9.86 -0.09
N GLY A 10 -5.77 -9.22 0.58
CA GLY A 10 -6.58 -9.86 1.62
C GLY A 10 -7.40 -11.01 1.06
N VAL A 11 -8.11 -10.79 -0.05
CA VAL A 11 -8.95 -11.80 -0.71
C VAL A 11 -8.11 -13.00 -1.18
N VAL A 12 -6.97 -12.76 -1.85
CA VAL A 12 -6.07 -13.83 -2.30
C VAL A 12 -5.53 -14.63 -1.12
N ASN A 13 -5.19 -13.96 -0.02
CA ASN A 13 -4.73 -14.63 1.19
C ASN A 13 -5.83 -15.50 1.84
N VAL A 14 -7.08 -15.05 1.88
CA VAL A 14 -8.22 -15.89 2.35
C VAL A 14 -8.32 -17.15 1.49
N ILE A 15 -8.31 -16.99 0.17
CA ILE A 15 -8.41 -18.09 -0.78
C ILE A 15 -7.25 -19.07 -0.60
N SER A 16 -6.03 -18.57 -0.41
CA SER A 16 -4.84 -19.42 -0.20
C SER A 16 -4.93 -20.30 1.05
N VAL A 17 -5.63 -19.85 2.10
CA VAL A 17 -5.84 -20.64 3.31
C VAL A 17 -6.98 -21.63 3.13
N LYS A 18 -8.07 -21.23 2.47
CA LYS A 18 -9.19 -22.14 2.17
C LYS A 18 -8.75 -23.30 1.26
N LEU A 19 -7.83 -23.06 0.33
CA LEU A 19 -7.31 -24.06 -0.62
C LEU A 19 -5.99 -24.73 -0.16
N ASP A 20 -5.46 -24.36 1.00
CA ASP A 20 -4.14 -24.77 1.52
C ASP A 20 -2.95 -24.62 0.53
N LEU A 21 -3.02 -23.59 -0.33
CA LEU A 21 -2.00 -23.31 -1.33
C LEU A 21 -0.92 -22.38 -0.75
N LYS A 22 0.19 -22.97 -0.27
CA LYS A 22 1.33 -22.22 0.31
C LYS A 22 1.93 -21.19 -0.64
N ILE A 23 2.03 -21.51 -1.94
CA ILE A 23 2.58 -20.60 -2.96
C ILE A 23 1.75 -19.31 -3.08
N LEU A 24 0.42 -19.43 -2.99
CA LEU A 24 -0.48 -18.27 -3.02
C LEU A 24 -0.40 -17.39 -1.77
N ARG A 25 0.38 -17.74 -0.74
CA ARG A 25 0.65 -16.87 0.41
C ARG A 25 1.84 -15.94 0.18
N VAL A 26 2.72 -16.29 -0.77
CA VAL A 26 3.99 -15.60 -1.06
C VAL A 26 4.02 -15.04 -2.49
N TRP A 27 2.87 -15.00 -3.16
CA TRP A 27 2.75 -14.60 -4.57
C TRP A 27 3.20 -13.16 -4.83
N LYS A 28 2.99 -12.26 -3.86
CA LYS A 28 3.36 -10.84 -3.95
C LYS A 28 4.87 -10.69 -4.03
N GLU A 29 5.54 -11.41 -3.15
CA GLU A 29 6.99 -11.45 -3.01
C GLU A 29 7.62 -12.05 -4.26
N ILE A 30 7.09 -13.18 -4.74
CA ILE A 30 7.53 -13.83 -5.98
C ILE A 30 7.40 -12.85 -7.15
N LEU A 31 6.27 -12.16 -7.26
CA LEU A 31 6.02 -11.21 -8.34
C LEU A 31 6.97 -10.01 -8.29
N ILE A 32 7.27 -9.47 -7.11
CA ILE A 32 8.23 -8.37 -6.94
C ILE A 32 9.63 -8.82 -7.35
N ILE A 33 10.06 -10.01 -6.89
CA ILE A 33 11.36 -10.58 -7.24
C ILE A 33 11.46 -10.79 -8.75
N LEU A 34 10.42 -11.32 -9.40
CA LEU A 34 10.39 -11.50 -10.86
C LEU A 34 10.50 -10.17 -11.61
N ILE A 35 9.76 -9.13 -11.18
CA ILE A 35 9.87 -7.79 -11.78
C ILE A 35 11.29 -7.25 -11.62
N PHE A 36 11.89 -7.41 -10.44
CA PHE A 36 13.27 -6.99 -10.20
C PHE A 36 14.25 -7.71 -11.11
N LEU A 37 14.18 -9.05 -11.20
CA LEU A 37 15.04 -9.83 -12.09
C LEU A 37 14.87 -9.41 -13.55
N MET A 38 13.65 -9.21 -14.02
CA MET A 38 13.39 -8.70 -15.38
C MET A 38 13.98 -7.30 -15.59
N SER A 39 13.91 -6.42 -14.60
CA SER A 39 14.48 -5.07 -14.68
C SER A 39 16.01 -5.08 -14.75
N VAL A 40 16.65 -6.01 -14.03
CA VAL A 40 18.10 -6.24 -14.08
C VAL A 40 18.50 -6.84 -15.43
N LEU A 41 17.74 -7.81 -15.95
CA LEU A 41 17.99 -8.37 -17.28
C LEU A 41 17.86 -7.31 -18.38
N ASP A 42 16.83 -6.46 -18.34
CA ASP A 42 16.66 -5.36 -19.30
C ASP A 42 17.83 -4.38 -19.28
N LEU A 43 18.38 -4.11 -18.08
CA LEU A 43 19.58 -3.29 -17.89
C LEU A 43 20.78 -3.85 -18.66
N PHE A 44 21.00 -5.16 -18.64
CA PHE A 44 22.12 -5.81 -19.32
C PHE A 44 21.89 -6.01 -20.82
N ILE A 45 20.67 -6.38 -21.23
CA ILE A 45 20.33 -6.67 -22.64
C ILE A 45 20.48 -5.42 -23.50
N ARG A 46 20.01 -4.27 -23.02
CA ARG A 46 19.95 -3.04 -23.83
C ARG A 46 21.27 -2.29 -23.94
N ARG A 47 22.35 -2.70 -23.25
CA ARG A 47 23.72 -2.12 -23.24
C ARG A 47 23.86 -0.60 -23.00
N GLU A 48 22.77 0.15 -22.88
CA GLU A 48 22.72 1.57 -22.53
C GLU A 48 22.63 1.79 -21.01
N SER A 49 23.30 0.95 -20.22
CA SER A 49 23.24 1.06 -18.77
C SER A 49 24.05 2.27 -18.31
N SER A 50 23.39 3.23 -17.66
CA SER A 50 24.10 4.33 -17.03
C SER A 50 25.00 3.77 -15.94
N LYS A 51 26.24 4.28 -15.84
CA LYS A 51 27.20 3.88 -14.80
C LYS A 51 26.59 3.99 -13.40
N THR A 52 25.69 4.96 -13.20
CA THR A 52 24.93 5.16 -11.96
C THR A 52 24.01 3.99 -11.61
N ARG A 53 23.28 3.40 -12.58
CA ARG A 53 22.39 2.26 -12.31
C ARG A 53 23.17 0.99 -11.96
N LEU A 54 24.25 0.74 -12.69
CA LEU A 54 25.18 -0.35 -12.37
C LEU A 54 25.79 -0.15 -10.97
N PHE A 55 26.13 1.10 -10.61
CA PHE A 55 26.63 1.41 -9.28
C PHE A 55 25.60 1.08 -8.19
N VAL A 56 24.34 1.50 -8.36
CA VAL A 56 23.25 1.18 -7.42
C VAL A 56 23.07 -0.33 -7.27
N LEU A 57 23.09 -1.08 -8.38
CA LEU A 57 22.95 -2.54 -8.33
C LEU A 57 24.11 -3.21 -7.56
N ILE A 58 25.35 -2.87 -7.92
CA ILE A 58 26.56 -3.56 -7.46
C ILE A 58 27.00 -3.11 -6.06
N TYR A 59 26.87 -1.83 -5.73
CA TYR A 59 27.41 -1.28 -4.50
C TYR A 59 26.37 -0.99 -3.43
N ILE A 60 25.07 -1.00 -3.78
CA ILE A 60 24.00 -0.82 -2.81
C ILE A 60 23.20 -2.12 -2.67
N ILE A 61 22.57 -2.60 -3.75
CA ILE A 61 21.59 -3.68 -3.63
C ILE A 61 22.23 -5.03 -3.32
N ILE A 62 23.25 -5.44 -4.08
CA ILE A 62 23.93 -6.72 -3.85
C ILE A 62 24.55 -6.81 -2.44
N PRO A 63 25.32 -5.80 -1.96
CA PRO A 63 25.90 -5.84 -0.63
C PRO A 63 24.84 -5.88 0.46
N LEU A 64 23.73 -5.17 0.30
CA LEU A 64 22.66 -5.13 1.29
C LEU A 64 21.92 -6.48 1.38
N ILE A 65 21.73 -7.16 0.25
CA ILE A 65 21.24 -8.55 0.24
C ILE A 65 22.25 -9.49 0.93
N ILE A 66 23.54 -9.37 0.61
CA ILE A 66 24.59 -10.21 1.21
C ILE A 66 24.66 -9.99 2.73
N LEU A 67 24.66 -8.74 3.19
CA LEU A 67 24.64 -8.40 4.62
C LEU A 67 23.44 -9.03 5.33
N TYR A 68 22.28 -9.04 4.68
CA TYR A 68 21.08 -9.69 5.23
C TYR A 68 21.26 -11.19 5.44
N PHE A 69 21.93 -11.88 4.51
CA PHE A 69 22.23 -13.31 4.63
C PHE A 69 23.42 -13.62 5.54
N LEU A 70 24.27 -12.64 5.85
CA LEU A 70 25.39 -12.77 6.78
C LEU A 70 25.04 -12.36 8.23
N MET A 71 23.94 -11.63 8.46
CA MET A 71 23.42 -11.33 9.79
C MET A 71 22.98 -12.53 10.66
N PRO A 72 22.73 -13.78 10.17
CA PRO A 72 22.43 -14.92 11.03
C PRO A 72 23.66 -15.44 11.80
N PHE A 73 24.24 -14.63 12.68
CA PHE A 73 25.14 -15.15 13.73
C PHE A 73 24.32 -15.41 14.99
N GLY A 74 23.59 -16.53 15.01
CA GLY A 74 22.94 -17.07 16.21
C GLY A 74 21.43 -16.86 16.35
N GLU A 75 20.75 -16.24 15.39
CA GLU A 75 19.27 -16.11 15.39
C GLU A 75 18.56 -17.17 14.53
N ASP A 76 17.27 -17.42 14.81
CA ASP A 76 16.41 -18.31 14.02
C ASP A 76 16.25 -17.76 12.59
N PHE A 77 16.67 -18.56 11.61
CA PHE A 77 16.57 -18.24 10.18
C PHE A 77 15.15 -17.82 9.76
N THR A 78 14.12 -18.30 10.46
CA THR A 78 12.71 -17.94 10.26
C THR A 78 12.46 -16.46 10.51
N LEU A 79 13.08 -15.89 11.54
CA LEU A 79 12.89 -14.49 11.92
C LEU A 79 13.58 -13.56 10.93
N ILE A 80 14.77 -13.94 10.45
CA ILE A 80 15.51 -13.21 9.41
C ILE A 80 14.77 -13.26 8.09
N ALA A 81 14.22 -14.42 7.69
CA ALA A 81 13.39 -14.52 6.49
C ALA A 81 12.13 -13.64 6.58
N TYR A 82 11.55 -13.49 7.78
CA TYR A 82 10.42 -12.61 8.03
C TYR A 82 10.80 -11.12 7.90
N GLN A 83 11.92 -10.71 8.47
CA GLN A 83 12.42 -9.33 8.32
C GLN A 83 12.82 -9.04 6.86
N PHE A 84 13.48 -9.99 6.17
CA PHE A 84 13.84 -9.85 4.76
C PHE A 84 12.60 -9.59 3.90
N LYS A 85 11.54 -10.37 4.18
CA LYS A 85 10.23 -10.18 3.56
C LYS A 85 9.63 -8.79 3.84
N GLY A 86 9.80 -8.27 5.06
CA GLY A 86 9.29 -6.98 5.49
C GLY A 86 10.05 -5.77 4.92
N ASP A 87 11.37 -5.89 4.78
CA ASP A 87 12.24 -4.74 4.48
C ASP A 87 12.83 -4.78 3.07
N MET A 88 13.39 -5.93 2.68
CA MET A 88 14.13 -6.05 1.43
C MET A 88 13.22 -6.15 0.22
N ILE A 89 12.17 -6.96 0.32
CA ILE A 89 11.26 -7.16 -0.81
C ILE A 89 10.57 -5.84 -1.21
N PRO A 90 10.05 -5.00 -0.29
CA PRO A 90 9.53 -3.69 -0.66
C PRO A 90 10.59 -2.77 -1.28
N LEU A 91 11.86 -2.84 -0.85
CA LEU A 91 12.96 -2.05 -1.42
C LEU A 91 13.24 -2.39 -2.88
N LEU A 92 13.00 -3.63 -3.31
CA LEU A 92 13.20 -4.03 -4.70
C LEU A 92 12.25 -3.30 -5.67
N VAL A 93 11.08 -2.85 -5.21
CA VAL A 93 10.10 -2.14 -6.06
C VAL A 93 10.63 -0.80 -6.58
N PRO A 94 11.04 0.18 -5.74
CA PRO A 94 11.57 1.45 -6.23
C PRO A 94 12.87 1.26 -7.03
N VAL A 95 13.69 0.27 -6.70
CA VAL A 95 14.90 -0.07 -7.47
C VAL A 95 14.55 -0.56 -8.87
N SER A 96 13.56 -1.46 -8.97
CA SER A 96 13.08 -1.94 -10.27
C SER A 96 12.53 -0.80 -11.12
N LEU A 97 11.79 0.13 -10.52
CA LEU A 97 11.29 1.32 -11.20
C LEU A 97 12.42 2.23 -11.68
N TYR A 98 13.47 2.41 -10.86
CA TYR A 98 14.66 3.18 -11.22
C TYR A 98 15.45 2.58 -12.39
N PHE A 99 15.46 1.25 -12.52
CA PHE A 99 16.10 0.58 -13.64
C PHE A 99 15.29 0.65 -14.94
N ILE A 100 13.96 0.55 -14.83
CA ILE A 100 13.03 0.58 -15.97
C ILE A 100 12.85 2.01 -16.50
N ILE A 101 12.59 2.98 -15.62
CA ILE A 101 12.21 4.35 -16.01
C ILE A 101 13.47 5.19 -16.23
N ARG A 102 13.62 5.76 -17.44
CA ARG A 102 14.87 6.42 -17.83
C ARG A 102 14.80 7.92 -17.88
N ASN A 103 13.65 8.45 -18.23
CA ASN A 103 13.48 9.87 -18.49
C ASN A 103 12.47 10.50 -17.54
N GLU A 104 12.60 11.80 -17.29
CA GLU A 104 11.67 12.55 -16.44
C GLU A 104 10.23 12.48 -16.96
N ASN A 105 10.05 12.50 -18.29
CA ASN A 105 8.73 12.35 -18.92
C ASN A 105 8.09 10.99 -18.63
N GLU A 106 8.89 9.93 -18.61
CA GLU A 106 8.41 8.58 -18.28
C GLU A 106 8.05 8.47 -16.79
N TRP A 107 8.86 9.09 -15.92
CA TRP A 107 8.55 9.23 -14.50
C TRP A 107 7.22 9.94 -14.29
N TYR A 108 7.02 11.08 -14.95
CA TYR A 108 5.78 11.84 -14.86
C TYR A 108 4.57 11.00 -15.31
N TYR A 109 4.69 10.31 -16.44
CA TYR A 109 3.63 9.45 -16.96
C TYR A 109 3.31 8.28 -16.02
N PHE A 110 4.35 7.64 -15.48
CA PHE A 110 4.23 6.57 -14.51
C PHE A 110 3.52 7.04 -13.23
N PHE A 111 3.99 8.14 -12.63
CA PHE A 111 3.39 8.70 -11.41
C PHE A 111 1.93 9.11 -11.63
N ARG A 112 1.61 9.73 -12.76
CA ARG A 112 0.23 10.08 -13.09
C ARG A 112 -0.67 8.83 -13.14
N LYS A 113 -0.23 7.76 -13.81
CA LYS A 113 -0.96 6.48 -13.81
C LYS A 113 -1.04 5.87 -12.41
N PHE A 114 0.04 5.91 -11.65
CA PHE A 114 0.13 5.37 -10.30
C PHE A 114 -0.89 6.03 -9.36
N ILE A 115 -1.03 7.35 -9.43
CA ILE A 115 -2.05 8.12 -8.71
C ILE A 115 -3.46 7.60 -9.00
N TYR A 116 -3.82 7.42 -10.27
CA TYR A 116 -5.14 6.89 -10.63
C TYR A 116 -5.34 5.46 -10.10
N VAL A 117 -4.29 4.61 -10.14
CA VAL A 117 -4.37 3.26 -9.58
C VAL A 117 -4.64 3.29 -8.07
N ILE A 118 -3.96 4.16 -7.30
CA ILE A 118 -4.21 4.34 -5.87
C ILE A 118 -5.65 4.77 -5.63
N LEU A 119 -6.15 5.75 -6.39
CA LEU A 119 -7.50 6.28 -6.21
C LEU A 119 -8.59 5.24 -6.52
N TYR A 120 -8.49 4.54 -7.64
CA TYR A 120 -9.44 3.49 -7.98
C TYR A 120 -9.39 2.34 -6.97
N THR A 121 -8.19 1.98 -6.51
CA THR A 121 -7.98 1.00 -5.45
C THR A 121 -8.67 1.44 -4.15
N ALA A 122 -8.49 2.69 -3.73
CA ALA A 122 -9.13 3.22 -2.53
C ALA A 122 -10.65 3.28 -2.65
N ILE A 123 -11.19 3.64 -3.82
CA ILE A 123 -12.64 3.66 -4.08
C ILE A 123 -13.22 2.25 -3.98
N ILE A 124 -12.61 1.28 -4.65
CA ILE A 124 -13.05 -0.12 -4.59
C ILE A 124 -12.96 -0.64 -3.16
N ASN A 125 -11.82 -0.44 -2.50
CA ASN A 125 -11.63 -0.87 -1.12
C ASN A 125 -12.65 -0.22 -0.16
N SER A 126 -12.99 1.06 -0.38
CA SER A 126 -13.99 1.78 0.41
C SER A 126 -15.38 1.13 0.29
N PHE A 127 -15.75 0.66 -0.89
CA PHE A 127 -17.00 -0.10 -1.07
C PHE A 127 -17.03 -1.36 -0.20
N PHE A 128 -15.93 -2.13 -0.18
CA PHE A 128 -15.82 -3.33 0.67
C PHE A 128 -15.78 -2.99 2.16
N ILE A 129 -15.13 -1.89 2.56
CA ILE A 129 -15.16 -1.42 3.96
C ILE A 129 -16.59 -1.15 4.41
N TYR A 130 -17.39 -0.44 3.61
CA TYR A 130 -18.78 -0.18 3.96
C TYR A 130 -19.60 -1.46 4.05
N PHE A 131 -19.38 -2.40 3.13
CA PHE A 131 -20.03 -3.70 3.17
C PHE A 131 -19.66 -4.49 4.44
N GLU A 132 -18.37 -4.59 4.78
CA GLU A 132 -17.89 -5.25 6.00
C GLU A 132 -18.43 -4.58 7.27
N SER A 133 -18.48 -3.26 7.29
CA SER A 133 -19.00 -2.49 8.43
C SER A 133 -20.51 -2.66 8.60
N ALA A 134 -21.27 -2.77 7.52
CA ALA A 134 -22.73 -2.95 7.57
C ALA A 134 -23.13 -4.41 7.85
N PHE A 135 -22.33 -5.37 7.39
CA PHE A 135 -22.64 -6.81 7.45
C PHE A 135 -21.57 -7.60 8.22
N SER A 136 -21.06 -7.06 9.33
CA SER A 136 -19.93 -7.64 10.05
C SER A 136 -20.17 -9.09 10.49
N ASN A 137 -21.36 -9.41 10.99
CA ASN A 137 -21.70 -10.77 11.42
C ASN A 137 -21.69 -11.77 10.25
N LEU A 138 -22.23 -11.36 9.10
CA LEU A 138 -22.26 -12.17 7.89
C LEU A 138 -20.85 -12.35 7.30
N PHE A 139 -19.99 -11.34 7.42
CA PHE A 139 -18.59 -11.44 6.99
C PHE A 139 -17.80 -12.41 7.87
N ILE A 140 -17.96 -12.32 9.20
CA ILE A 140 -17.32 -13.23 10.16
C ILE A 140 -17.78 -14.68 9.93
N SER A 141 -19.08 -14.91 9.70
CA SER A 141 -19.62 -16.25 9.44
C SER A 141 -19.15 -16.82 8.09
N THR A 142 -19.11 -16.02 7.03
CA THR A 142 -18.66 -16.44 5.69
C THR A 142 -17.16 -16.78 5.64
N LEU A 143 -16.37 -16.13 6.49
CA LEU A 143 -14.97 -16.46 6.68
C LEU A 143 -14.78 -17.72 7.55
N GLY A 144 -15.84 -18.27 8.15
CA GLY A 144 -15.78 -19.48 8.98
C GLY A 144 -15.10 -19.27 10.33
N LEU A 145 -15.03 -18.02 10.80
CA LEU A 145 -14.18 -17.61 11.93
C LEU A 145 -14.81 -17.82 13.30
N SER A 146 -16.08 -18.22 13.38
CA SER A 146 -16.83 -18.21 14.64
C SER A 146 -16.38 -19.27 15.65
N GLU A 147 -15.80 -20.40 15.24
CA GLU A 147 -15.39 -21.46 16.20
C GLU A 147 -14.11 -22.24 15.84
N TYR A 148 -13.68 -22.31 14.58
CA TYR A 148 -12.61 -23.23 14.14
C TYR A 148 -11.23 -22.58 13.87
N TYR A 149 -11.13 -21.23 13.89
CA TYR A 149 -10.00 -20.50 13.29
C TYR A 149 -9.23 -19.55 14.22
N ASN A 150 -9.48 -19.59 15.54
CA ASN A 150 -8.74 -18.74 16.51
C ASN A 150 -7.20 -18.92 16.45
N ASN A 151 -6.69 -20.01 15.85
CA ASN A 151 -5.25 -20.21 15.60
C ASN A 151 -4.82 -20.13 14.13
N ARG A 152 -5.74 -19.90 13.17
CA ARG A 152 -5.44 -19.88 11.72
C ARG A 152 -5.58 -18.51 11.05
N GLY A 153 -6.16 -17.50 11.73
CA GLY A 153 -6.06 -16.10 11.29
C GLY A 153 -4.60 -15.64 11.14
N GLY A 154 -3.70 -16.14 11.99
CA GLY A 154 -2.26 -15.95 11.84
C GLY A 154 -1.67 -16.61 10.58
N ALA A 155 -2.27 -17.69 10.07
CA ALA A 155 -1.76 -18.43 8.91
C ALA A 155 -2.10 -17.80 7.56
N SER A 156 -3.17 -16.99 7.48
CA SER A 156 -3.52 -16.20 6.28
C SER A 156 -2.79 -14.87 6.21
N GLY A 157 -2.17 -14.43 7.31
CA GLY A 157 -1.60 -13.08 7.43
C GLY A 157 -2.66 -11.98 7.37
N ILE A 158 -3.93 -12.32 7.59
CA ILE A 158 -5.05 -11.37 7.66
C ILE A 158 -5.34 -11.08 9.12
N ARG A 159 -5.30 -9.79 9.47
CA ARG A 159 -5.56 -9.35 10.83
C ARG A 159 -7.00 -8.84 10.95
N LEU A 160 -7.82 -9.64 11.63
CA LEU A 160 -9.19 -9.32 11.96
C LEU A 160 -9.26 -8.91 13.42
N ASP A 161 -9.41 -7.61 13.65
CA ASP A 161 -9.58 -7.05 14.98
C ASP A 161 -11.06 -6.72 15.18
N SER A 162 -11.66 -7.24 16.26
CA SER A 162 -13.00 -6.84 16.70
C SER A 162 -12.91 -5.70 17.71
N THR A 163 -13.98 -4.91 17.77
CA THR A 163 -14.22 -3.90 18.79
C THR A 163 -15.57 -4.16 19.46
N LEU A 164 -15.85 -3.46 20.56
CA LEU A 164 -17.16 -3.49 21.23
C LEU A 164 -18.35 -3.22 20.31
N TRP A 165 -18.12 -2.57 19.15
CA TRP A 165 -19.15 -2.13 18.21
C TRP A 165 -19.15 -2.89 16.88
N GLY A 166 -18.32 -3.94 16.74
CA GLY A 166 -18.23 -4.73 15.51
C GLY A 166 -16.79 -4.92 15.01
N LEU A 167 -16.67 -5.43 13.78
CA LEU A 167 -15.38 -5.72 13.14
C LEU A 167 -14.72 -4.44 12.63
N ARG A 168 -13.39 -4.30 12.82
CA ARG A 168 -12.63 -3.27 12.13
C ARG A 168 -12.52 -3.60 10.65
N ALA A 169 -13.22 -2.84 9.82
CA ALA A 169 -13.26 -3.07 8.39
C ALA A 169 -11.86 -2.93 7.74
N MET A 170 -11.46 -3.94 6.99
CA MET A 170 -10.18 -4.02 6.27
C MET A 170 -10.37 -3.97 4.75
N GLY A 171 -11.61 -4.14 4.28
CA GLY A 171 -11.94 -4.24 2.87
C GLY A 171 -11.17 -5.39 2.21
N THR A 172 -10.62 -5.13 1.04
CA THR A 172 -9.86 -6.14 0.27
C THR A 172 -8.42 -6.31 0.72
N THR A 173 -7.96 -5.54 1.73
CA THR A 173 -6.59 -5.56 2.23
C THR A 173 -6.39 -6.59 3.35
N THR A 174 -5.15 -6.79 3.78
CA THR A 174 -4.82 -7.77 4.82
C THR A 174 -5.02 -7.25 6.25
N SER A 175 -5.28 -5.95 6.45
CA SER A 175 -5.56 -5.37 7.76
C SER A 175 -6.26 -4.02 7.69
N PHE A 176 -7.06 -3.69 8.71
CA PHE A 176 -7.71 -2.38 8.85
C PHE A 176 -6.70 -1.20 8.87
N GLY A 177 -5.47 -1.43 9.34
CA GLY A 177 -4.41 -0.41 9.34
C GLY A 177 -3.95 -0.05 7.92
N ILE A 178 -3.78 -1.05 7.05
CA ILE A 178 -3.44 -0.84 5.63
C ILE A 178 -4.62 -0.17 4.91
N ALA A 179 -5.85 -0.63 5.17
CA ALA A 179 -7.07 -0.03 4.64
C ALA A 179 -7.23 1.45 5.02
N GLY A 180 -7.01 1.78 6.30
CA GLY A 180 -7.06 3.14 6.81
C GLY A 180 -5.96 4.02 6.20
N THR A 181 -4.76 3.48 6.01
CA THR A 181 -3.63 4.23 5.42
C THR A 181 -3.86 4.50 3.94
N LEU A 182 -4.41 3.54 3.20
CA LEU A 182 -4.78 3.70 1.79
C LEU A 182 -5.86 4.78 1.61
N THR A 183 -6.91 4.74 2.43
CA THR A 183 -8.00 5.73 2.36
C THR A 183 -7.50 7.12 2.74
N PHE A 184 -6.66 7.24 3.78
CA PHE A 184 -5.98 8.49 4.13
C PHE A 184 -5.15 9.05 2.96
N LEU A 185 -4.26 8.25 2.38
CA LEU A 185 -3.42 8.67 1.25
C LEU A 185 -4.26 9.12 0.05
N ALA A 186 -5.31 8.37 -0.28
CA ALA A 186 -6.23 8.73 -1.37
C ALA A 186 -6.97 10.05 -1.10
N SER A 187 -7.38 10.32 0.15
CA SER A 187 -7.97 11.60 0.52
C SER A 187 -6.99 12.77 0.31
N LEU A 188 -5.72 12.62 0.69
CA LEU A 188 -4.69 13.64 0.44
C LEU A 188 -4.51 13.90 -1.06
N ILE A 189 -4.44 12.83 -1.86
CA ILE A 189 -4.31 12.93 -3.32
C ILE A 189 -5.47 13.71 -3.93
N ILE A 190 -6.71 13.45 -3.50
CA ILE A 190 -7.88 14.18 -4.01
C ILE A 190 -7.82 15.67 -3.64
N ILE A 191 -7.43 16.00 -2.40
CA ILE A 191 -7.32 17.38 -1.93
C ILE A 191 -6.24 18.14 -2.72
N GLU A 192 -5.05 17.57 -2.85
CA GLU A 192 -3.89 18.26 -3.43
C GLU A 192 -3.90 18.29 -4.96
N LEU A 193 -4.20 17.15 -5.59
CA LEU A 193 -4.01 17.00 -7.05
C LEU A 193 -5.31 17.18 -7.84
N LYS A 194 -6.48 17.10 -7.19
CA LYS A 194 -7.81 17.24 -7.82
C LYS A 194 -7.91 16.52 -9.18
N PRO A 195 -7.61 15.21 -9.25
CA PRO A 195 -7.36 14.51 -10.52
C PRO A 195 -8.63 14.25 -11.37
N PHE A 196 -9.82 14.49 -10.82
CA PHE A 196 -11.10 14.40 -11.53
C PHE A 196 -11.80 15.78 -11.62
N SER A 197 -13.01 15.81 -12.19
CA SER A 197 -13.85 17.03 -12.15
C SER A 197 -14.23 17.40 -10.72
N PHE A 198 -14.53 18.69 -10.47
CA PHE A 198 -14.86 19.20 -9.14
C PHE A 198 -15.93 18.35 -8.41
N ARG A 199 -17.05 18.04 -9.10
CA ARG A 199 -18.13 17.20 -8.55
C ARG A 199 -17.65 15.80 -8.20
N LYS A 200 -16.85 15.16 -9.07
CA LYS A 200 -16.31 13.80 -8.83
C LYS A 200 -15.32 13.80 -7.67
N ASN A 201 -14.42 14.77 -7.59
CA ASN A 201 -13.49 14.91 -6.48
C ASN A 201 -14.23 15.06 -5.15
N PHE A 202 -15.28 15.89 -5.11
CA PHE A 202 -16.11 16.06 -3.91
C PHE A 202 -16.73 14.73 -3.47
N ILE A 203 -17.42 14.03 -4.38
CA ILE A 203 -18.07 12.75 -4.08
C ILE A 203 -17.05 11.71 -3.59
N TYR A 204 -15.95 11.51 -4.32
CA TYR A 204 -14.93 10.53 -3.95
C TYR A 204 -14.23 10.89 -2.66
N PHE A 205 -14.01 12.17 -2.39
CA PHE A 205 -13.42 12.62 -1.13
C PHE A 205 -14.28 12.19 0.07
N PHE A 206 -15.56 12.55 0.10
CA PHE A 206 -16.45 12.17 1.20
C PHE A 206 -16.63 10.66 1.31
N PHE A 207 -16.75 9.98 0.17
CA PHE A 207 -16.86 8.53 0.12
C PHE A 207 -15.64 7.83 0.74
N ILE A 208 -14.42 8.29 0.43
CA ILE A 208 -13.18 7.71 0.97
C ILE A 208 -12.96 8.10 2.44
N VAL A 209 -13.27 9.35 2.83
CA VAL A 209 -13.15 9.79 4.23
C VAL A 209 -14.13 9.03 5.12
N GLY A 210 -15.37 8.80 4.69
CA GLY A 210 -16.32 7.98 5.44
C GLY A 210 -15.82 6.54 5.62
N ALA A 211 -15.19 5.96 4.60
CA ALA A 211 -14.62 4.62 4.68
C ALA A 211 -13.43 4.57 5.63
N MET A 212 -12.58 5.62 5.63
CA MET A 212 -11.49 5.77 6.61
C MET A 212 -12.04 5.75 8.04
N VAL A 213 -13.15 6.45 8.31
CA VAL A 213 -13.80 6.43 9.63
C VAL A 213 -14.33 5.03 9.96
N ALA A 214 -14.95 4.35 9.00
CA ALA A 214 -15.47 2.99 9.18
C ALA A 214 -14.38 1.94 9.46
N THR A 215 -13.12 2.16 9.07
CA THR A 215 -12.00 1.29 9.49
C THR A 215 -11.74 1.34 11.00
N THR A 216 -12.21 2.38 11.69
CA THR A 216 -11.92 2.69 13.11
C THR A 216 -10.43 2.84 13.44
N TYR A 217 -9.57 3.01 12.44
CA TYR A 217 -8.14 3.20 12.63
C TYR A 217 -7.82 4.64 13.08
N LYS A 218 -7.69 4.83 14.39
CA LYS A 218 -7.51 6.16 15.01
C LYS A 218 -6.30 6.93 14.47
N THR A 219 -5.19 6.26 14.18
CA THR A 219 -3.95 6.90 13.71
C THR A 219 -4.17 7.71 12.43
N THR A 220 -4.90 7.16 11.45
CA THR A 220 -5.16 7.86 10.19
C THR A 220 -6.17 8.99 10.35
N MET A 221 -7.15 8.84 11.25
CA MET A 221 -8.07 9.92 11.58
C MET A 221 -7.35 11.10 12.23
N ILE A 222 -6.48 10.83 13.20
CA ILE A 222 -5.67 11.86 13.87
C ILE A 222 -4.75 12.55 12.85
N ALA A 223 -4.04 11.78 12.01
CA ALA A 223 -3.20 12.32 10.95
C ALA A 223 -3.99 13.21 9.98
N PHE A 224 -5.21 12.79 9.63
CA PHE A 224 -6.10 13.58 8.77
C PHE A 224 -6.52 14.90 9.40
N VAL A 225 -6.86 14.91 10.70
CA VAL A 225 -7.17 16.14 11.44
C VAL A 225 -5.98 17.09 11.43
N PHE A 226 -4.77 16.60 11.76
CA PHE A 226 -3.55 17.42 11.71
C PHE A 226 -3.28 17.98 10.30
N TYR A 227 -3.46 17.17 9.27
CA TYR A 227 -3.31 17.61 7.89
C TYR A 227 -4.33 18.72 7.54
N MET A 228 -5.59 18.58 7.93
CA MET A 228 -6.61 19.61 7.69
C MET A 228 -6.32 20.90 8.46
N ILE A 229 -5.86 20.82 9.71
CA ILE A 229 -5.40 21.98 10.50
C ILE A 229 -4.26 22.68 9.77
N TYR A 230 -3.25 21.93 9.32
CA TYR A 230 -2.14 22.48 8.53
C TYR A 230 -2.63 23.18 7.25
N LYS A 231 -3.57 22.58 6.51
CA LYS A 231 -4.13 23.21 5.30
C LYS A 231 -4.83 24.51 5.62
N VAL A 232 -5.64 24.56 6.67
CA VAL A 232 -6.34 25.78 7.12
C VAL A 232 -5.32 26.87 7.47
N ILE A 233 -4.31 26.57 8.30
CA ILE A 233 -3.23 27.52 8.64
C ILE A 233 -2.52 28.02 7.38
N SER A 234 -2.18 27.13 6.45
CA SER A 234 -1.49 27.49 5.22
C SER A 234 -2.30 28.44 4.32
N MET A 235 -3.63 28.30 4.30
CA MET A 235 -4.53 29.18 3.54
C MET A 235 -4.54 30.59 4.14
N PHE A 236 -4.61 30.71 5.46
CA PHE A 236 -4.53 32.01 6.14
C PHE A 236 -3.18 32.69 5.92
N LEU A 237 -2.06 31.96 5.99
CA LEU A 237 -0.71 32.50 5.76
C LEU A 237 -0.47 32.94 4.31
N LYS A 238 -1.01 32.21 3.31
CA LYS A 238 -0.93 32.62 1.90
C LYS A 238 -1.65 33.95 1.65
N ASN A 239 -2.82 34.14 2.27
CA ASN A 239 -3.58 35.38 2.15
C ASN A 239 -2.86 36.59 2.79
N ILE A 240 -2.03 36.37 3.81
CA ILE A 240 -1.20 37.42 4.43
C ILE A 240 -0.04 37.83 3.51
N LYS A 241 0.61 36.87 2.83
CA LYS A 241 1.68 37.17 1.87
C LYS A 241 1.18 37.86 0.60
N SER A 242 0.00 37.47 0.08
CA SER A 242 -0.58 38.11 -1.11
C SER A 242 -1.02 39.56 -0.86
N LYS A 243 -1.36 39.95 0.39
CA LYS A 243 -1.71 41.34 0.72
C LYS A 243 -0.51 42.27 0.86
N LYS A 244 0.73 41.75 0.93
CA LYS A 244 1.96 42.56 1.06
C LYS A 244 2.67 42.85 -0.27
N VAL A 245 2.07 42.54 -1.42
CA VAL A 245 2.65 42.81 -2.76
C VAL A 245 2.04 44.05 -3.44
N PHE A 246 1.13 44.74 -2.77
CA PHE A 246 0.61 46.04 -3.23
C PHE A 246 0.84 47.10 -2.14
N TYR A 247 2.09 47.54 -1.97
CA TYR A 247 2.47 48.87 -1.47
C TYR A 247 3.85 49.20 -2.03
#